data_AF-A0A947YR21-F1
#
_entry.id   AF-A0A947YR21-F1
#
_cell.length_a   1.000
_cell.length_b   1.000
_cell.length_c   1.000
_cell.angle_alpha   90.00
_cell.angle_beta   90.00
_cell.angle_gamma   90.00
#
_symmetry.space_group_name_H-M   'P 1'
#
loop_
_entity.id
_entity.type
_entity.pdbx_description
1 polymer ?
#
loop_
_entity_poly.entity_id
_entity_poly.type
_entity_poly.pdbx_seq_one_letter_code
_entity_poly.pdbx_strand_id
1 'polypeptide(L)'
;MPNNGCLFTFYTLTPLHAGAGDSAGAIDLPIQRERHTEYPVVHSSGIKGALRWFFKCNDELKGHINDIFGKEEDEEGSGKVIFTDAKILFFPVRSSEGVFKWVTSPFVIERLKQDLKFIGISKDEIAVTTEGYSAKAFESYANRLILEDFPVTIRNDLKVLEFFNALTSPHFNEETLKKRLIIVSDNLFKTLVTGATQIIARNVLNDNKTSKNLWYEEVVPADALFYTIMKPAFKGNEAIGHLETGISKKILQLGGNETIGYGLVRMSDNINFDGGGEGQ
;
A
#
# COMPACT_ATOMS: atom_id res chain seq x y z
N MET A 1 13.49 -22.36 2.80
CA MET A 1 13.14 -21.41 1.73
C MET A 1 14.18 -20.30 1.70
N PRO A 2 14.39 -19.58 0.58
CA PRO A 2 15.37 -18.50 0.52
C PRO A 2 14.93 -17.33 1.42
N ASN A 3 15.87 -16.73 2.14
CA ASN A 3 15.63 -15.49 2.91
C ASN A 3 15.76 -14.23 2.04
N ASN A 4 16.01 -14.36 0.74
CA ASN A 4 16.29 -13.24 -0.17
C ASN A 4 15.00 -12.67 -0.77
N GLY A 5 14.04 -12.30 0.07
CA GLY A 5 12.82 -11.62 -0.40
C GLY A 5 13.06 -10.12 -0.59
N CYS A 6 12.34 -9.52 -1.51
CA CYS A 6 12.33 -8.09 -1.76
C CYS A 6 11.08 -7.47 -1.17
N LEU A 7 11.21 -6.29 -0.54
CA LEU A 7 10.09 -5.49 -0.07
C LEU A 7 9.83 -4.38 -1.06
N PHE A 8 8.59 -4.25 -1.52
CA PHE A 8 8.16 -3.13 -2.34
C PHE A 8 7.06 -2.36 -1.62
N THR A 9 7.10 -1.04 -1.73
CA THR A 9 5.97 -0.17 -1.42
C THR A 9 5.31 0.31 -2.69
N PHE A 10 4.00 0.55 -2.64
CA PHE A 10 3.32 1.29 -3.70
C PHE A 10 2.42 2.37 -3.14
N TYR A 11 2.50 3.52 -3.80
CA TYR A 11 1.79 4.73 -3.45
C TYR A 11 0.65 4.96 -4.44
N THR A 12 -0.58 5.08 -3.96
CA THR A 12 -1.74 5.34 -4.82
C THR A 12 -1.71 6.78 -5.34
N LEU A 13 -1.60 6.96 -6.66
CA LEU A 13 -1.65 8.27 -7.31
C LEU A 13 -3.09 8.69 -7.60
N THR A 14 -3.97 7.70 -7.83
CA THR A 14 -5.41 7.88 -7.99
C THR A 14 -6.16 6.95 -7.03
N PRO A 15 -7.46 7.15 -6.80
CA PRO A 15 -8.24 6.25 -5.96
C PRO A 15 -8.12 4.80 -6.44
N LEU A 16 -7.98 3.86 -5.52
CA LEU A 16 -7.75 2.45 -5.81
C LEU A 16 -8.98 1.62 -5.45
N HIS A 17 -9.55 0.95 -6.46
CA HIS A 17 -10.62 -0.03 -6.28
C HIS A 17 -10.08 -1.46 -6.46
N ALA A 18 -9.51 -2.04 -5.40
CA ALA A 18 -9.22 -3.47 -5.36
C ALA A 18 -10.48 -4.23 -4.92
N GLY A 19 -11.38 -4.57 -5.85
CA GLY A 19 -12.72 -5.08 -5.53
C GLY A 19 -12.74 -6.46 -4.85
N ALA A 20 -13.61 -6.64 -3.86
CA ALA A 20 -13.84 -7.91 -3.17
C ALA A 20 -14.96 -8.77 -3.80
N GLY A 21 -15.51 -8.33 -4.93
CA GLY A 21 -16.73 -8.86 -5.53
C GLY A 21 -17.99 -8.16 -4.99
N ASP A 22 -19.14 -8.50 -5.58
CA ASP A 22 -20.43 -7.90 -5.21
C ASP A 22 -20.83 -8.31 -3.79
N SER A 23 -21.41 -7.37 -3.06
CA SER A 23 -21.90 -7.56 -1.70
C SER A 23 -23.39 -7.27 -1.59
N ALA A 24 -24.09 -8.02 -0.73
CA ALA A 24 -25.48 -7.72 -0.35
C ALA A 24 -25.58 -6.66 0.77
N GLY A 25 -24.48 -5.98 1.09
CA GLY A 25 -24.41 -4.92 2.09
C GLY A 25 -24.88 -3.56 1.58
N ALA A 26 -24.66 -2.51 2.37
CA ALA A 26 -24.99 -1.13 1.99
C ALA A 26 -24.10 -0.56 0.87
N ILE A 27 -22.98 -1.23 0.58
CA ILE A 27 -22.06 -0.90 -0.50
C ILE A 27 -22.08 -2.09 -1.45
N ASP A 28 -22.48 -1.86 -2.71
CA ASP A 28 -22.59 -2.90 -3.72
C ASP A 28 -21.21 -3.46 -4.10
N LEU A 29 -20.23 -2.56 -4.29
CA LEU A 29 -18.86 -2.90 -4.69
C LEU A 29 -17.84 -2.47 -3.62
N PRO A 30 -17.64 -3.27 -2.56
CA PRO A 30 -16.63 -3.00 -1.53
C PRO A 30 -15.20 -3.29 -2.02
N ILE A 31 -14.22 -2.67 -1.38
CA ILE A 31 -12.81 -3.05 -1.56
C ILE A 31 -12.45 -4.31 -0.76
N GLN A 32 -11.34 -4.93 -1.13
CA GLN A 32 -10.70 -6.02 -0.40
C GLN A 32 -10.21 -5.57 0.97
N ARG A 33 -10.57 -6.35 1.99
CA ARG A 33 -10.16 -6.14 3.37
C ARG A 33 -9.69 -7.44 4.01
N GLU A 34 -8.67 -7.36 4.86
CA GLU A 34 -8.28 -8.48 5.72
C GLU A 34 -9.41 -8.80 6.70
N ARG A 35 -9.90 -10.05 6.72
CA ARG A 35 -11.08 -10.41 7.54
C ARG A 35 -10.93 -10.13 9.05
N HIS A 36 -9.73 -10.24 9.60
CA HIS A 36 -9.50 -10.17 11.05
C HIS A 36 -9.20 -8.76 11.56
N THR A 37 -8.73 -7.85 10.69
CA THR A 37 -8.43 -6.44 11.03
C THR A 37 -9.39 -5.45 10.38
N GLU A 38 -10.04 -5.87 9.29
CA GLU A 38 -10.82 -5.05 8.35
C GLU A 38 -9.98 -4.01 7.60
N TYR A 39 -8.66 -4.13 7.61
CA TYR A 39 -7.79 -3.18 6.93
C TYR A 39 -7.82 -3.39 5.42
N PRO A 40 -7.78 -2.31 4.61
CA PRO A 40 -7.62 -2.41 3.17
C PRO A 40 -6.41 -3.28 2.81
N VAL A 41 -6.61 -4.19 1.86
CA VAL A 41 -5.57 -5.09 1.35
C VAL A 41 -5.72 -5.21 -0.15
N VAL A 42 -4.64 -5.45 -0.87
CA VAL A 42 -4.70 -5.92 -2.27
C VAL A 42 -4.20 -7.35 -2.31
N HIS A 43 -5.05 -8.29 -2.70
CA HIS A 43 -4.64 -9.70 -2.74
C HIS A 43 -3.52 -9.92 -3.75
N SER A 44 -2.60 -10.81 -3.39
CA SER A 44 -1.44 -11.24 -4.17
C SER A 44 -1.80 -11.67 -5.60
N SER A 45 -2.96 -12.29 -5.79
CA SER A 45 -3.45 -12.65 -7.13
C SER A 45 -3.70 -11.43 -8.02
N GLY A 46 -4.30 -10.37 -7.48
CA GLY A 46 -4.52 -9.11 -8.18
C GLY A 46 -3.21 -8.41 -8.51
N ILE A 47 -2.27 -8.38 -7.58
CA ILE A 47 -0.91 -7.84 -7.79
C ILE A 47 -0.19 -8.62 -8.89
N LYS A 48 -0.17 -9.96 -8.77
CA LYS A 48 0.48 -10.85 -9.74
C LYS A 48 -0.12 -10.67 -11.13
N GLY A 49 -1.45 -10.59 -11.25
CA GLY A 49 -2.15 -10.39 -12.51
C GLY A 49 -1.82 -9.05 -13.17
N ALA A 50 -1.85 -7.96 -12.39
CA ALA A 50 -1.50 -6.63 -12.87
C ALA A 50 -0.04 -6.53 -13.34
N LEU A 51 0.89 -7.10 -12.58
CA LEU A 51 2.30 -7.14 -12.95
C LEU A 51 2.54 -7.99 -14.20
N ARG A 52 1.87 -9.14 -14.32
CA ARG A 52 1.94 -9.96 -15.53
C ARG A 52 1.45 -9.17 -16.75
N TRP A 53 0.35 -8.44 -16.62
CA TRP A 53 -0.18 -7.58 -17.69
C TRP A 53 0.80 -6.47 -18.05
N PHE A 54 1.37 -5.78 -17.06
CA PHE A 54 2.40 -4.75 -17.30
C PHE A 54 3.59 -5.30 -18.10
N PHE A 55 4.08 -6.50 -17.75
CA PHE A 55 5.16 -7.16 -18.48
C PHE A 55 4.72 -7.55 -19.90
N LYS A 56 3.46 -7.96 -20.12
CA LYS A 56 2.92 -8.22 -21.47
C LYS A 56 2.89 -6.99 -22.35
N CYS A 57 2.67 -5.81 -21.78
CA CYS A 57 2.62 -4.54 -22.51
C CYS A 57 4.00 -3.94 -22.80
N ASN A 58 5.08 -4.48 -22.24
CA ASN A 58 6.43 -3.98 -22.41
C ASN A 58 7.31 -5.00 -23.16
N ASP A 59 7.69 -4.68 -24.40
CA ASP A 59 8.44 -5.58 -25.29
C ASP A 59 9.77 -6.07 -24.69
N GLU A 60 10.46 -5.23 -23.91
CA GLU A 60 11.72 -5.59 -23.27
C GLU A 60 11.54 -6.61 -22.13
N LEU A 61 10.36 -6.61 -21.49
CA LEU A 61 10.06 -7.44 -20.33
C LEU A 61 9.35 -8.76 -20.69
N LYS A 62 8.82 -8.87 -21.93
CA LYS A 62 8.05 -10.04 -22.38
C LYS A 62 8.78 -11.37 -22.19
N GLY A 63 10.10 -11.38 -22.39
CA GLY A 63 10.92 -12.59 -22.27
C GLY A 63 10.91 -13.23 -20.87
N HIS A 64 10.61 -12.45 -19.83
CA HIS A 64 10.66 -12.91 -18.43
C HIS A 64 9.29 -13.32 -17.86
N ILE A 65 8.21 -13.17 -18.63
CA ILE A 65 6.83 -13.37 -18.15
C ILE A 65 6.62 -14.78 -17.60
N ASN A 66 6.91 -15.79 -18.40
CA ASN A 66 6.65 -17.18 -18.02
C ASN A 66 7.53 -17.63 -16.87
N ASP A 67 8.75 -17.09 -16.80
CA ASP A 67 9.69 -17.38 -15.73
C ASP A 67 9.18 -16.82 -14.39
N ILE A 68 8.80 -15.54 -14.36
CA ILE A 68 8.34 -14.87 -13.14
C ILE A 68 6.96 -15.39 -12.70
N PHE A 69 5.99 -15.37 -13.62
CA PHE A 69 4.58 -15.51 -13.29
C PHE A 69 4.03 -16.93 -13.53
N GLY A 70 4.75 -17.77 -14.29
CA GLY A 70 4.30 -19.07 -14.75
C GLY A 70 3.68 -19.01 -16.14
N LYS A 71 3.42 -20.17 -16.73
CA LYS A 71 2.75 -20.27 -18.03
C LYS A 71 1.23 -20.13 -17.90
N GLU A 72 0.58 -19.75 -19.01
CA GLU A 72 -0.88 -19.77 -19.10
C GLU A 72 -1.41 -21.18 -19.37
N GLU A 73 -2.71 -21.39 -19.16
CA GLU A 73 -3.41 -22.69 -19.17
C GLU A 73 -2.97 -23.61 -20.33
N ASP A 74 -2.93 -24.91 -20.04
CA ASP A 74 -2.48 -26.05 -20.88
C ASP A 74 -0.96 -26.32 -20.98
N GLU A 75 -0.10 -25.48 -20.40
CA GLU A 75 1.35 -25.78 -20.34
C GLU A 75 1.87 -25.95 -18.91
N GLU A 76 2.64 -27.02 -18.67
CA GLU A 76 3.37 -27.21 -17.41
C GLU A 76 4.43 -26.10 -17.21
N GLY A 77 4.33 -25.37 -16.10
CA GLY A 77 5.33 -24.38 -15.71
C GLY A 77 4.86 -23.43 -14.60
N SER A 78 5.19 -23.74 -13.34
CA SER A 78 4.93 -22.86 -12.20
C SER A 78 5.81 -21.61 -12.25
N GLY A 79 5.25 -20.45 -11.91
CA GLY A 79 6.01 -19.21 -11.76
C GLY A 79 7.09 -19.32 -10.68
N LYS A 80 8.22 -18.66 -10.94
CA LYS A 80 9.40 -18.69 -10.07
C LYS A 80 9.36 -17.62 -8.99
N VAL A 81 8.40 -16.70 -8.99
CA VAL A 81 8.25 -15.68 -7.93
C VAL A 81 6.98 -15.92 -7.12
N ILE A 82 7.12 -15.86 -5.80
CA ILE A 82 6.03 -15.89 -4.83
C ILE A 82 5.66 -14.45 -4.50
N PHE A 83 4.36 -14.14 -4.61
CA PHE A 83 3.78 -12.84 -4.30
C PHE A 83 2.99 -12.93 -2.99
N THR A 84 3.10 -11.92 -2.14
CA THR A 84 2.29 -11.80 -0.92
C THR A 84 1.27 -10.67 -1.08
N ASP A 85 0.21 -10.71 -0.28
CA ASP A 85 -0.79 -9.66 -0.27
C ASP A 85 -0.16 -8.31 0.09
N ALA A 86 -0.66 -7.24 -0.51
CA ALA A 86 -0.22 -5.90 -0.16
C ALA A 86 -1.04 -5.35 1.00
N LYS A 87 -0.34 -5.08 2.09
CA LYS A 87 -0.93 -4.60 3.35
C LYS A 87 -0.79 -3.09 3.42
N ILE A 88 -1.83 -2.41 3.93
CA ILE A 88 -1.78 -0.97 4.14
C ILE A 88 -0.66 -0.61 5.14
N LEU A 89 0.14 0.40 4.80
CA LEU A 89 1.17 0.98 5.66
C LEU A 89 0.72 2.33 6.19
N PHE A 90 0.40 3.25 5.27
CA PHE A 90 -0.11 4.59 5.57
C PHE A 90 -1.45 4.85 4.90
N PHE A 91 -2.41 5.30 5.70
CA PHE A 91 -3.72 5.70 5.20
C PHE A 91 -3.87 7.23 5.28
N PRO A 92 -4.28 7.91 4.19
CA PRO A 92 -4.43 9.35 4.17
C PRO A 92 -5.77 9.73 4.81
N VAL A 93 -5.73 10.67 5.77
CA VAL A 93 -6.91 11.09 6.53
C VAL A 93 -7.00 12.60 6.54
N ARG A 94 -8.20 13.14 6.28
CA ARG A 94 -8.44 14.59 6.35
C ARG A 94 -8.07 15.11 7.73
N SER A 95 -7.42 16.27 7.76
CA SER A 95 -6.96 16.86 8.99
C SER A 95 -7.30 18.33 9.09
N SER A 96 -7.56 18.80 10.31
CA SER A 96 -7.76 20.23 10.59
C SER A 96 -6.57 21.11 10.20
N GLU A 97 -5.37 20.53 10.08
CA GLU A 97 -4.17 21.24 9.65
C GLU A 97 -3.36 20.48 8.59
N GLY A 98 -2.84 21.20 7.60
CA GLY A 98 -1.98 20.61 6.56
C GLY A 98 -2.72 19.76 5.53
N VAL A 99 -4.04 19.98 5.36
CA VAL A 99 -4.96 19.28 4.42
C VAL A 99 -5.26 17.84 4.81
N PHE A 100 -4.23 17.00 4.95
CA PHE A 100 -4.35 15.60 5.34
C PHE A 100 -3.07 15.11 6.04
N LYS A 101 -3.19 13.98 6.73
CA LYS A 101 -2.09 13.29 7.41
C LYS A 101 -2.02 11.84 6.96
N TRP A 102 -0.80 11.30 6.90
CA TRP A 102 -0.57 9.87 6.75
C TRP A 102 -0.65 9.23 8.11
N VAL A 103 -1.65 8.39 8.31
CA VAL A 103 -1.92 7.75 9.58
C VAL A 103 -1.44 6.30 9.53
N THR A 104 -0.84 5.84 10.62
CA THR A 104 -0.48 4.43 10.86
C THR A 104 -0.68 4.08 12.34
N SER A 105 -0.37 2.85 12.73
CA SER A 105 -0.55 2.38 14.11
C SER A 105 0.58 1.46 14.59
N PRO A 106 0.77 1.29 15.90
CA PRO A 106 1.72 0.32 16.46
C PRO A 106 1.56 -1.10 15.89
N PHE A 107 0.33 -1.58 15.72
CA PHE A 107 0.05 -2.89 15.12
C PHE A 107 0.52 -3.00 13.67
N VAL A 108 0.30 -1.96 12.85
CA VAL A 108 0.78 -1.94 11.45
C VAL A 108 2.31 -2.04 11.41
N ILE A 109 2.98 -1.34 12.31
CA ILE A 109 4.45 -1.30 12.41
C ILE A 109 4.99 -2.67 12.85
N GLU A 110 4.41 -3.28 13.88
CA GLU A 110 4.87 -4.61 14.31
C GLU A 110 4.62 -5.68 13.26
N ARG A 111 3.50 -5.61 12.55
CA ARG A 111 3.25 -6.52 11.43
C ARG A 111 4.29 -6.36 10.32
N LEU A 112 4.66 -5.12 9.98
CA LEU A 112 5.75 -4.88 9.02
C LEU A 112 7.09 -5.45 9.53
N LYS A 113 7.41 -5.28 10.81
CA LYS A 113 8.63 -5.88 11.41
C LYS A 113 8.62 -7.41 11.32
N GLN A 114 7.48 -8.05 11.56
CA GLN A 114 7.33 -9.51 11.41
C GLN A 114 7.51 -9.97 9.96
N ASP A 115 6.93 -9.23 9.01
CA ASP A 115 7.07 -9.50 7.59
C ASP A 115 8.53 -9.27 7.11
N LEU A 116 9.24 -8.28 7.64
CA LEU A 116 10.67 -8.07 7.39
C LEU A 116 11.52 -9.25 7.90
N LYS A 117 11.21 -9.78 9.08
CA LYS A 117 11.90 -10.98 9.61
C LYS A 117 11.73 -12.19 8.70
N PHE A 118 10.58 -12.31 8.03
CA PHE A 118 10.32 -13.39 7.06
C PHE A 118 11.28 -13.35 5.85
N ILE A 119 11.83 -12.18 5.53
CA ILE A 119 12.84 -11.97 4.48
C ILE A 119 14.23 -11.68 5.08
N GLY A 120 14.48 -12.10 6.32
CA GLY A 120 15.80 -12.02 6.95
C GLY A 120 16.22 -10.63 7.42
N ILE A 121 15.34 -9.63 7.39
CA ILE A 121 15.64 -8.27 7.86
C ILE A 121 15.06 -8.11 9.28
N SER A 122 15.93 -7.92 10.28
CA SER A 122 15.48 -7.63 11.65
C SER A 122 15.49 -6.13 11.91
N LYS A 123 14.41 -5.64 12.54
CA LYS A 123 14.22 -4.24 12.98
C LYS A 123 13.69 -4.18 14.40
N ASP A 124 14.19 -5.06 15.26
CA ASP A 124 13.76 -5.20 16.66
C ASP A 124 14.05 -3.97 17.52
N GLU A 125 15.05 -3.17 17.13
CA GLU A 125 15.39 -1.89 17.75
C GLU A 125 14.28 -0.84 17.64
N ILE A 126 13.34 -1.02 16.71
CA ILE A 126 12.21 -0.12 16.50
C ILE A 126 11.15 -0.41 17.55
N ALA A 127 11.10 0.45 18.58
CA ALA A 127 10.07 0.41 19.61
C ALA A 127 8.97 1.45 19.33
N VAL A 128 7.73 1.00 19.21
CA VAL A 128 6.55 1.88 19.14
C VAL A 128 5.62 1.51 20.27
N THR A 129 5.65 2.29 21.35
CA THR A 129 5.01 1.89 22.61
C THR A 129 3.68 2.58 22.89
N THR A 130 3.31 3.71 22.28
CA THR A 130 2.04 4.40 22.58
C THR A 130 1.47 5.27 21.44
N GLU A 131 0.26 5.79 21.65
CA GLU A 131 -0.55 6.59 20.72
C GLU A 131 -0.06 8.05 20.57
N GLY A 132 -0.30 8.67 19.40
CA GLY A 132 -0.31 10.12 19.21
C GLY A 132 1.05 10.76 18.94
N TYR A 133 1.77 10.33 17.91
CA TYR A 133 3.07 10.95 17.55
C TYR A 133 3.02 11.71 16.23
N SER A 134 3.66 12.88 16.19
CA SER A 134 4.02 13.56 14.94
C SER A 134 5.48 14.00 14.98
N ALA A 135 6.12 14.16 13.81
CA ALA A 135 7.54 14.49 13.70
C ALA A 135 7.81 16.00 13.82
N LYS A 136 6.77 16.83 13.69
CA LYS A 136 6.90 18.28 13.80
C LYS A 136 6.08 18.79 14.97
N ALA A 137 6.71 19.62 15.81
CA ALA A 137 6.00 20.43 16.79
C ALA A 137 4.96 21.27 16.06
N PHE A 138 3.69 21.00 16.32
CA PHE A 138 2.62 21.90 15.91
C PHE A 138 2.70 23.13 16.79
N GLU A 139 2.96 24.30 16.20
CA GLU A 139 2.87 25.60 16.86
C GLU A 139 1.40 26.05 17.02
N SER A 140 0.43 25.15 16.90
CA SER A 140 -0.98 25.47 17.12
C SER A 140 -1.36 25.29 18.60
N TYR A 141 -2.33 26.11 19.03
CA TYR A 141 -2.83 26.15 20.39
C TYR A 141 -3.13 24.73 20.92
N ALA A 142 -2.32 24.27 21.89
CA ALA A 142 -2.52 23.08 22.73
C ALA A 142 -2.16 21.68 22.17
N ASN A 143 -1.31 21.54 21.14
CA ASN A 143 -0.85 20.21 20.64
C ASN A 143 -2.02 19.26 20.26
N ARG A 144 -3.12 19.82 19.77
CA ARG A 144 -4.31 19.05 19.36
C ARG A 144 -4.48 19.13 17.86
N LEU A 145 -4.79 17.99 17.26
CA LEU A 145 -5.12 17.86 15.86
C LEU A 145 -6.45 17.13 15.74
N ILE A 146 -7.29 17.50 14.78
CA ILE A 146 -8.50 16.73 14.47
C ILE A 146 -8.22 15.94 13.20
N LEU A 147 -8.42 14.62 13.27
CA LEU A 147 -8.39 13.69 12.13
C LEU A 147 -9.81 13.23 11.86
N GLU A 148 -10.38 13.60 10.72
CA GLU A 148 -11.84 13.59 10.50
C GLU A 148 -12.59 14.29 11.63
N ASP A 149 -13.28 13.53 12.49
CA ASP A 149 -14.04 14.02 13.64
C ASP A 149 -13.39 13.61 14.97
N PHE A 150 -12.18 13.02 14.92
CA PHE A 150 -11.47 12.48 16.08
C PHE A 150 -10.37 13.43 16.55
N PRO A 151 -10.47 13.98 17.77
CA PRO A 151 -9.39 14.76 18.36
C PRO A 151 -8.23 13.84 18.77
N VAL A 152 -7.02 14.21 18.37
CA VAL A 152 -5.78 13.51 18.68
C VAL A 152 -4.81 14.48 19.36
N THR A 153 -4.18 14.02 20.43
CA THR A 153 -3.10 14.77 21.10
C THR A 153 -1.77 14.37 20.48
N ILE A 154 -0.99 15.36 20.05
CA ILE A 154 0.28 15.15 19.38
C ILE A 154 1.45 15.21 20.37
N ARG A 155 2.34 14.22 20.29
CA ARG A 155 3.61 14.13 21.00
C ARG A 155 4.76 14.17 19.98
N ASN A 156 5.78 14.95 20.29
CA ASN A 156 6.96 15.10 19.43
C ASN A 156 8.06 14.12 19.87
N ASP A 157 8.01 12.88 19.39
CA ASP A 157 9.07 11.88 19.60
C ASP A 157 8.95 10.71 18.60
N LEU A 158 9.21 10.97 17.31
CA LEU A 158 9.19 9.93 16.28
C LEU A 158 10.58 9.32 16.09
N LYS A 159 10.94 8.37 16.96
CA LYS A 159 12.13 7.51 16.83
C LYS A 159 12.09 6.57 15.61
N VAL A 160 10.97 6.54 14.89
CA VAL A 160 10.72 5.67 13.72
C VAL A 160 10.83 6.41 12.40
N LEU A 161 11.22 7.69 12.42
CA LEU A 161 11.24 8.50 11.21
C LEU A 161 12.22 7.96 10.16
N GLU A 162 13.43 7.58 10.56
CA GLU A 162 14.44 7.03 9.66
C GLU A 162 13.94 5.73 9.01
N PHE A 163 13.32 4.85 9.80
CA PHE A 163 12.73 3.61 9.33
C PHE A 163 11.65 3.85 8.26
N PHE A 164 10.73 4.80 8.51
CA PHE A 164 9.72 5.13 7.54
C PHE A 164 10.26 5.90 6.33
N ASN A 165 11.30 6.71 6.51
CA ASN A 165 11.93 7.40 5.40
C ASN A 165 12.54 6.41 4.39
N ALA A 166 13.14 5.31 4.86
CA ALA A 166 13.59 4.23 3.96
C ALA A 166 12.43 3.67 3.11
N LEU A 167 11.28 3.44 3.72
CA LEU A 167 10.06 2.94 3.06
C LEU A 167 9.42 3.95 2.10
N THR A 168 9.55 5.25 2.37
CA THR A 168 8.78 6.28 1.63
C THR A 168 9.60 7.16 0.71
N SER A 169 10.93 7.19 0.85
CA SER A 169 11.83 8.00 0.00
C SER A 169 11.67 7.78 -1.51
N PRO A 170 11.25 6.58 -2.02
CA PRO A 170 10.93 6.42 -3.44
C PRO A 170 9.71 7.22 -3.89
N HIS A 171 8.87 7.68 -2.95
CA HIS A 171 7.61 8.35 -3.22
C HIS A 171 7.64 9.84 -2.88
N PHE A 172 8.21 10.20 -1.73
CA PHE A 172 8.27 11.58 -1.25
C PHE A 172 9.42 11.77 -0.26
N ASN A 173 9.86 13.02 -0.10
CA ASN A 173 11.00 13.34 0.75
C ASN A 173 10.68 13.29 2.25
N GLU A 174 11.73 13.17 3.05
CA GLU A 174 11.68 13.11 4.51
C GLU A 174 10.95 14.31 5.13
N GLU A 175 11.12 15.52 4.60
CA GLU A 175 10.44 16.73 5.08
C GLU A 175 8.91 16.67 4.91
N THR A 176 8.43 16.01 3.85
CA THR A 176 7.00 15.77 3.65
C THR A 176 6.49 14.73 4.64
N LEU A 177 7.26 13.65 4.84
CA LEU A 177 6.95 12.63 5.83
C LEU A 177 6.85 13.24 7.25
N LYS A 178 7.85 14.04 7.66
CA LYS A 178 7.89 14.70 8.97
C LYS A 178 6.64 15.54 9.25
N LYS A 179 6.13 16.24 8.24
CA LYS A 179 4.97 17.14 8.35
C LYS A 179 3.64 16.41 8.39
N ARG A 180 3.57 15.19 7.84
CA ARG A 180 2.31 14.49 7.57
C ARG A 180 2.12 13.19 8.35
N LEU A 181 3.20 12.51 8.75
CA LEU A 181 3.11 11.25 9.46
C LEU A 181 2.52 11.46 10.86
N ILE A 182 1.50 10.65 11.18
CA ILE A 182 0.90 10.53 12.49
C ILE A 182 0.72 9.06 12.86
N ILE A 183 1.14 8.70 14.07
CA ILE A 183 0.88 7.37 14.63
C ILE A 183 -0.28 7.52 15.61
N VAL A 184 -1.35 6.77 15.40
CA VAL A 184 -2.53 6.73 16.26
C VAL A 184 -2.68 5.36 16.91
N SER A 185 -3.68 5.19 17.78
CA SER A 185 -4.02 3.89 18.36
C SER A 185 -4.50 2.90 17.30
N ASP A 186 -4.34 1.60 17.56
CA ASP A 186 -4.81 0.56 16.63
C ASP A 186 -6.32 0.63 16.41
N ASN A 187 -7.08 0.98 17.46
CA ASN A 187 -8.53 1.17 17.38
C ASN A 187 -8.89 2.38 16.52
N LEU A 188 -8.24 3.53 16.72
CA LEU A 188 -8.50 4.72 15.90
C LEU A 188 -8.06 4.48 14.45
N PHE A 189 -6.91 3.84 14.22
CA PHE A 189 -6.48 3.47 12.88
C PHE A 189 -7.50 2.58 12.20
N LYS A 190 -8.01 1.55 12.90
CA LYS A 190 -9.10 0.69 12.39
C LYS A 190 -10.32 1.52 11.99
N THR A 191 -10.81 2.38 12.90
CA THR A 191 -11.97 3.24 12.62
C THR A 191 -11.75 4.13 11.41
N LEU A 192 -10.56 4.72 11.26
CA LEU A 192 -10.22 5.59 10.14
C LEU A 192 -10.15 4.82 8.81
N VAL A 193 -9.47 3.66 8.75
CA VAL A 193 -9.36 2.89 7.50
C VAL A 193 -10.67 2.22 7.08
N THR A 194 -11.64 2.06 7.98
CA THR A 194 -12.98 1.58 7.66
C THR A 194 -13.97 2.70 7.35
N GLY A 195 -13.77 3.89 7.93
CA GLY A 195 -14.72 5.00 7.85
C GLY A 195 -14.35 6.12 6.90
N ALA A 196 -13.08 6.26 6.54
CA ALA A 196 -12.56 7.35 5.69
C ALA A 196 -12.15 6.87 4.28
N THR A 197 -12.59 5.68 3.86
CA THR A 197 -12.61 5.31 2.44
C THR A 197 -13.65 6.15 1.69
N GLN A 198 -13.47 6.32 0.38
CA GLN A 198 -14.42 7.08 -0.43
C GLN A 198 -15.55 6.15 -0.88
N ILE A 199 -16.79 6.52 -0.56
CA ILE A 199 -17.99 5.87 -1.07
C ILE A 199 -18.57 6.73 -2.18
N ILE A 200 -18.61 6.19 -3.39
CA ILE A 200 -18.98 6.92 -4.60
C ILE A 200 -20.27 6.31 -5.16
N ALA A 201 -21.30 7.14 -5.28
CA ALA A 201 -22.53 6.77 -5.96
C ALA A 201 -22.34 6.89 -7.48
N ARG A 202 -22.71 5.84 -8.21
CA ARG A 202 -22.65 5.79 -9.67
C ARG A 202 -23.97 5.43 -10.28
N ASN A 203 -24.21 5.97 -11.47
CA ASN A 203 -25.40 5.64 -12.23
C ASN A 203 -25.14 5.42 -13.72
N VAL A 204 -26.07 4.69 -14.33
CA VAL A 204 -26.22 4.64 -15.80
C VAL A 204 -27.42 5.49 -16.16
N LEU A 205 -27.20 6.52 -16.99
CA LEU A 205 -28.27 7.35 -17.53
C LEU A 205 -28.87 6.70 -18.77
N ASN A 206 -30.18 6.84 -18.96
CA ASN A 206 -30.84 6.57 -20.24
C ASN A 206 -30.74 7.78 -21.18
N ASP A 207 -31.27 7.64 -22.41
CA ASP A 207 -31.27 8.70 -23.42
C ASP A 207 -31.96 10.00 -22.97
N ASN A 208 -32.89 9.90 -22.02
CA ASN A 208 -33.61 11.03 -21.42
C ASN A 208 -32.88 11.64 -20.20
N LYS A 209 -31.63 11.25 -19.94
CA LYS A 209 -30.82 11.65 -18.78
C LYS A 209 -31.43 11.28 -17.41
N THR A 210 -32.26 10.23 -17.36
CA THR A 210 -32.77 9.64 -16.11
C THR A 210 -31.90 8.47 -15.67
N SER A 211 -31.63 8.35 -14.37
CA SER A 211 -30.92 7.21 -13.78
C SER A 211 -31.69 5.91 -13.96
N LYS A 212 -31.08 4.90 -14.58
CA LYS A 212 -31.63 3.55 -14.78
C LYS A 212 -31.11 2.54 -13.76
N ASN A 213 -29.88 2.72 -13.31
CA ASN A 213 -29.24 1.89 -12.30
C ASN A 213 -28.40 2.79 -11.41
N LEU A 214 -28.46 2.60 -10.10
CA LEU A 214 -27.66 3.32 -9.10
C LEU A 214 -26.95 2.27 -8.24
N TRP A 215 -25.64 2.41 -8.06
CA TRP A 215 -24.86 1.57 -7.16
C TRP A 215 -23.82 2.39 -6.41
N TYR A 216 -23.31 1.85 -5.31
CA TYR A 216 -22.25 2.43 -4.51
C TYR A 216 -20.99 1.58 -4.61
N GLU A 217 -19.88 2.25 -4.94
CA GLU A 217 -18.55 1.66 -4.91
C GLU A 217 -17.71 2.28 -3.81
N GLU A 218 -16.93 1.45 -3.14
CA GLU A 218 -15.92 1.89 -2.19
C GLU A 218 -14.56 1.94 -2.88
N VAL A 219 -13.76 2.97 -2.58
CA VAL A 219 -12.37 3.06 -3.04
C VAL A 219 -11.43 3.51 -1.93
N VAL A 220 -10.20 2.99 -1.95
CA VAL A 220 -9.11 3.55 -1.15
C VAL A 220 -8.75 4.91 -1.75
N PRO A 221 -8.62 5.98 -0.95
CA PRO A 221 -8.21 7.28 -1.48
C PRO A 221 -6.85 7.24 -2.20
N ALA A 222 -6.60 8.22 -3.05
CA ALA A 222 -5.23 8.54 -3.46
C ALA A 222 -4.39 8.91 -2.22
N ASP A 223 -3.07 8.86 -2.35
CA ASP A 223 -2.09 9.12 -1.30
C ASP A 223 -1.95 8.04 -0.21
N ALA A 224 -2.53 6.85 -0.42
CA ALA A 224 -2.30 5.68 0.43
C ALA A 224 -1.01 4.96 0.07
N LEU A 225 -0.33 4.42 1.08
CA LEU A 225 0.89 3.64 0.92
C LEU A 225 0.63 2.20 1.38
N PHE A 226 0.92 1.24 0.52
CA PHE A 226 0.90 -0.18 0.83
C PHE A 226 2.31 -0.76 0.72
N TYR A 227 2.52 -1.94 1.31
CA TYR A 227 3.73 -2.74 1.08
C TYR A 227 3.38 -4.19 0.74
N THR A 228 4.24 -4.84 -0.03
CA THR A 228 4.15 -6.26 -0.38
C THR A 228 5.56 -6.86 -0.42
N ILE A 229 5.65 -8.14 -0.08
CA ILE A 229 6.87 -8.95 -0.23
C ILE A 229 6.75 -9.82 -1.46
N MET A 230 7.82 -9.84 -2.27
CA MET A 230 7.99 -10.77 -3.37
C MET A 230 9.27 -11.56 -3.14
N LYS A 231 9.22 -12.89 -3.31
CA LYS A 231 10.40 -13.72 -3.03
C LYS A 231 10.61 -14.81 -4.09
N PRO A 232 11.85 -15.27 -4.27
CA PRO A 232 12.12 -16.42 -5.11
C PRO A 232 11.46 -17.69 -4.55
N ALA A 233 10.88 -18.51 -5.44
CA ALA A 233 10.26 -19.79 -5.08
C ALA A 233 11.28 -20.83 -4.58
N PHE A 234 12.53 -20.74 -5.02
CA PHE A 234 13.64 -21.64 -4.65
C PHE A 234 14.99 -20.90 -4.68
N LYS A 235 16.04 -21.51 -4.11
CA LYS A 235 17.38 -20.89 -4.00
C LYS A 235 18.06 -20.83 -5.38
N GLY A 236 18.75 -19.72 -5.68
CA GLY A 236 19.45 -19.55 -6.97
C GLY A 236 18.54 -19.11 -8.12
N ASN A 237 17.39 -18.53 -7.78
CA ASN A 237 16.38 -18.08 -8.73
C ASN A 237 16.60 -16.61 -9.09
N GLU A 238 16.92 -16.37 -10.36
CA GLU A 238 17.23 -15.05 -10.91
C GLU A 238 15.99 -14.26 -11.37
N ALA A 239 14.83 -14.91 -11.45
CA ALA A 239 13.58 -14.31 -11.93
C ALA A 239 13.17 -13.08 -11.11
N ILE A 240 13.46 -13.08 -9.81
CA ILE A 240 13.17 -11.96 -8.91
C ILE A 240 13.94 -10.69 -9.32
N GLY A 241 15.18 -10.81 -9.82
CA GLY A 241 15.97 -9.66 -10.27
C GLY A 241 15.41 -9.01 -11.53
N HIS A 242 14.90 -9.83 -12.47
CA HIS A 242 14.18 -9.33 -13.64
C HIS A 242 12.88 -8.63 -13.25
N LEU A 243 12.14 -9.19 -12.27
CA LEU A 243 10.94 -8.56 -11.74
C LEU A 243 11.26 -7.19 -11.13
N GLU A 244 12.24 -7.15 -10.22
CA GLU A 244 12.69 -5.93 -9.54
C GLU A 244 13.07 -4.84 -10.54
N THR A 245 13.92 -5.17 -11.52
CA THR A 245 14.37 -4.22 -12.56
C THR A 245 13.19 -3.71 -13.39
N GLY A 246 12.24 -4.59 -13.71
CA GLY A 246 11.09 -4.25 -14.56
C GLY A 246 10.09 -3.30 -13.89
N ILE A 247 9.91 -3.39 -12.56
CA ILE A 247 8.87 -2.63 -11.82
C ILE A 247 9.39 -1.41 -11.07
N SER A 248 10.71 -1.34 -10.83
CA SER A 248 11.36 -0.27 -10.07
C SER A 248 10.99 1.12 -10.59
N LYS A 249 10.46 1.97 -9.69
CA LYS A 249 9.99 3.34 -9.96
C LYS A 249 8.92 3.48 -11.07
N LYS A 250 8.29 2.38 -11.50
CA LYS A 250 7.25 2.43 -12.54
C LYS A 250 5.89 2.84 -11.97
N ILE A 251 5.06 3.40 -12.84
CA ILE A 251 3.64 3.58 -12.59
C ILE A 251 2.91 2.37 -13.15
N LEU A 252 2.06 1.76 -12.35
CA LEU A 252 1.30 0.56 -12.67
C LEU A 252 -0.20 0.80 -12.46
N GLN A 253 -1.00 -0.03 -13.11
CA GLN A 253 -2.43 -0.12 -12.91
C GLN A 253 -2.74 -1.28 -11.94
N LEU A 254 -3.39 -1.00 -10.81
CA LEU A 254 -3.88 -2.00 -9.85
C LEU A 254 -5.40 -1.86 -9.64
N GLY A 255 -6.08 -2.99 -9.46
CA GLY A 255 -7.52 -3.00 -9.22
C GLY A 255 -8.35 -2.74 -10.49
N GLY A 256 -9.65 -2.52 -10.30
CA GLY A 256 -10.61 -2.26 -11.38
C GLY A 256 -10.69 -0.77 -11.74
N ASN A 257 -11.67 -0.44 -12.60
CA ASN A 257 -12.00 0.95 -12.95
C ASN A 257 -10.85 1.74 -13.63
N GLU A 258 -10.02 1.08 -14.43
CA GLU A 258 -8.90 1.70 -15.16
C GLU A 258 -9.37 2.81 -16.12
N THR A 259 -10.43 2.57 -16.90
CA THR A 259 -10.89 3.47 -17.97
C THR A 259 -11.42 4.82 -17.49
N ILE A 260 -11.61 4.95 -16.18
CA ILE A 260 -12.07 6.17 -15.50
C ILE A 260 -11.01 6.72 -14.55
N GLY A 261 -9.77 6.23 -14.64
CA GLY A 261 -8.60 6.77 -13.97
C GLY A 261 -8.35 6.24 -12.56
N TYR A 262 -8.96 5.14 -12.14
CA TYR A 262 -8.64 4.54 -10.83
C TYR A 262 -7.44 3.63 -10.93
N GLY A 263 -6.77 3.38 -9.81
CA GLY A 263 -5.79 2.31 -9.68
C GLY A 263 -4.38 2.62 -10.17
N LEU A 264 -4.07 3.87 -10.51
CA LEU A 264 -2.69 4.24 -10.83
C LEU A 264 -1.86 4.28 -9.55
N VAL A 265 -0.83 3.45 -9.48
CA VAL A 265 0.09 3.38 -8.34
C VAL A 265 1.52 3.55 -8.80
N ARG A 266 2.35 4.19 -7.99
CA ARG A 266 3.80 4.25 -8.21
C ARG A 266 4.48 3.23 -7.32
N MET A 267 5.26 2.33 -7.93
CA MET A 267 6.09 1.36 -7.24
C MET A 267 7.37 2.01 -6.71
N SER A 268 7.87 1.51 -5.58
CA SER A 268 9.25 1.73 -5.15
C SER A 268 10.22 0.85 -5.93
N ASP A 269 11.51 1.11 -5.76
CA ASP A 269 12.53 0.06 -5.94
C ASP A 269 12.42 -0.96 -4.77
N ASN A 270 13.22 -2.02 -4.78
CA ASN A 270 13.35 -2.86 -3.60
C ASN A 270 13.86 -2.03 -2.41
N ILE A 271 13.15 -2.07 -1.28
CA ILE A 271 13.50 -1.30 -0.09
C ILE A 271 14.65 -1.99 0.64
N ASN A 272 15.82 -1.37 0.59
CA ASN A 272 16.99 -1.80 1.33
C ASN A 272 17.14 -0.98 2.62
N PHE A 273 17.29 -1.67 3.74
CA PHE A 273 17.54 -1.03 5.04
C PHE A 273 19.04 -0.99 5.41
N ASP A 274 19.91 -1.54 4.56
CA ASP A 274 21.37 -1.59 4.74
C ASP A 274 22.05 -0.32 4.20
N GLY A 275 21.53 0.85 4.58
CA GLY A 275 22.17 2.14 4.33
C GLY A 275 23.21 2.46 5.40
N GLY A 276 24.32 1.71 5.44
CA GLY A 276 25.34 1.89 6.46
C GLY A 276 26.63 1.10 6.25
N GLY A 277 27.06 0.88 5.01
CA GLY A 277 28.30 0.12 4.80
C GLY A 277 28.75 -0.10 3.36
N GLU A 278 28.58 0.86 2.45
CA GLU A 278 29.40 0.89 1.22
C GLU A 278 29.88 2.31 0.97
N GLY A 279 31.13 2.56 1.38
CA GLY A 279 31.80 3.85 1.28
C GLY A 279 33.28 3.71 1.63
N GLN A 280 34.06 3.32 0.60
CA GLN A 280 35.52 3.15 0.51
C GLN A 280 36.11 1.82 0.96
#